data_AF-A0A6M0G3S0-F1
#
_entry.id   AF-A0A6M0G3S0-F1
#
_cell.length_a   1.000
_cell.length_b   1.000
_cell.length_c   1.000
_cell.angle_alpha   90.00
_cell.angle_beta   90.00
_cell.angle_gamma   90.00
#
_symmetry.space_group_name_H-M   'P 1'
#
loop_
_entity.id
_entity.type
_entity.pdbx_description
1 polymer ?
#
loop_
_entity_poly.entity_id
_entity_poly.type
_entity_poly.pdbx_seq_one_letter_code
_entity_poly.pdbx_strand_id
1 'polypeptide(L)'
;MKKESEFPFERARRVTPEENQKFRAAISEQFGMELRKRGRPIKNEEEKYEAISIRLHPKALAWAKAEAQKRGIGYQTVINEVLLEQIS
;
A
#
# COMPACT_ATOMS: atom_id res chain seq x y z
N MET A 1 -36.25 -3.58 21.86
CA MET A 1 -35.26 -2.51 22.15
C MET A 1 -35.72 -1.23 21.45
N LYS A 2 -35.89 -0.12 22.19
CA LYS A 2 -36.16 1.20 21.60
C LYS A 2 -34.88 1.62 20.87
N LYS A 3 -34.92 1.71 19.54
CA LYS A 3 -33.82 2.26 18.75
C LYS A 3 -33.99 3.77 18.71
N GLU A 4 -32.94 4.50 19.08
CA GLU A 4 -32.89 5.95 18.88
C GLU A 4 -33.00 6.22 17.37
N SER A 5 -33.81 7.21 16.99
CA SER A 5 -34.05 7.56 15.58
C SER A 5 -32.85 8.27 14.94
N GLU A 6 -32.01 8.90 15.75
CA GLU A 6 -30.87 9.70 15.33
C GLU A 6 -29.61 9.31 16.09
N PHE A 7 -28.45 9.53 15.48
CA PHE A 7 -27.16 9.20 16.09
C PHE A 7 -26.79 10.23 17.17
N PRO A 8 -26.47 9.81 18.41
CA PRO A 8 -26.20 10.74 19.51
C PRO A 8 -24.78 11.31 19.43
N PHE A 9 -24.60 12.35 18.62
CA PHE A 9 -23.30 13.02 18.44
C PHE A 9 -22.70 13.56 19.75
N GLU A 10 -23.52 13.92 20.74
CA GLU A 10 -23.09 14.41 22.05
C GLU A 10 -22.20 13.42 22.81
N ARG A 11 -22.39 12.11 22.56
CA ARG A 11 -21.61 11.03 23.19
C ARG A 11 -20.54 10.46 22.27
N ALA A 12 -20.46 10.94 21.03
CA ALA A 12 -19.51 10.45 20.06
C ALA A 12 -18.09 10.93 20.43
N ARG A 13 -17.18 9.97 20.64
CA ARG A 13 -15.78 10.27 20.92
C ARG A 13 -14.86 9.40 20.08
N ARG A 14 -13.64 9.88 19.86
CA ARG A 14 -12.57 9.06 19.27
C ARG A 14 -12.15 7.99 20.27
N VAL A 15 -12.02 6.76 19.76
CA VAL A 15 -11.53 5.61 20.52
C VAL A 15 -10.01 5.71 20.61
N THR A 16 -9.46 5.49 21.80
CA THR A 16 -8.02 5.44 22.01
C THR A 16 -7.41 4.13 21.49
N PRO A 17 -6.10 4.06 21.21
CA PRO A 17 -5.46 2.82 20.78
C PRO A 17 -5.64 1.65 21.76
N GLU A 18 -5.59 1.91 23.06
CA GLU A 18 -5.76 0.90 24.12
C GLU A 18 -7.18 0.33 24.13
N GLU A 19 -8.19 1.18 24.02
CA GLU A 19 -9.59 0.76 23.91
C GLU A 19 -9.83 -0.07 22.64
N ASN A 20 -9.21 0.33 21.53
CA ASN A 20 -9.29 -0.42 20.28
C ASN A 20 -8.73 -1.84 20.44
N GLN A 21 -7.60 -2.00 21.14
CA GLN A 21 -7.03 -3.33 21.42
C GLN A 21 -7.99 -4.19 22.25
N LYS A 22 -8.61 -3.61 23.30
CA LYS A 22 -9.61 -4.31 24.11
C LYS A 22 -10.82 -4.74 23.28
N PHE A 23 -11.32 -3.88 22.40
CA PHE A 23 -12.44 -4.23 21.50
C PHE A 23 -12.07 -5.35 20.54
N ARG A 24 -10.85 -5.34 19.99
CA ARG A 24 -10.38 -6.43 19.11
C ARG A 24 -10.30 -7.76 19.85
N ALA A 25 -9.78 -7.76 21.07
CA ALA A 25 -9.72 -8.96 21.91
C ALA A 25 -11.13 -9.49 22.22
N ALA A 26 -12.05 -8.62 22.63
CA ALA A 26 -13.44 -9.00 22.92
C ALA A 26 -14.16 -9.58 21.68
N ILE A 27 -13.95 -9.01 20.49
CA ILE A 27 -14.51 -9.54 19.24
C ILE A 27 -13.95 -10.94 18.93
N SER A 28 -12.65 -11.13 19.11
CA SER A 28 -12.00 -12.43 18.90
C SER A 28 -12.52 -13.49 19.86
N GLU A 29 -12.71 -13.13 21.14
CA GLU A 29 -13.21 -14.03 22.17
C GLU A 29 -14.69 -14.38 21.96
N GLN A 30 -15.53 -13.37 21.69
CA GLN A 30 -16.97 -13.56 21.57
C GLN A 30 -17.39 -14.27 20.28
N PHE A 31 -16.69 -13.99 19.17
CA PHE A 31 -17.09 -14.46 17.84
C PHE A 31 -16.10 -15.43 17.21
N GLY A 32 -14.97 -15.74 17.88
CA GLY A 32 -13.95 -16.66 17.36
C GLY A 32 -13.28 -16.19 16.07
N MET A 33 -13.33 -14.89 15.76
CA MET A 33 -12.84 -14.33 14.50
C MET A 33 -11.75 -13.28 14.72
N GLU A 34 -10.62 -13.46 14.04
CA GLU A 34 -9.58 -12.43 13.99
C GLU A 34 -9.95 -11.34 12.98
N LEU A 35 -9.89 -10.08 13.43
CA LEU A 35 -10.10 -8.94 12.56
C LEU A 35 -8.93 -8.80 11.59
N ARG A 36 -9.21 -8.94 10.27
CA ARG A 36 -8.21 -8.72 9.22
C ARG A 36 -7.53 -7.36 9.40
N LYS A 37 -6.21 -7.31 9.30
CA LYS A 37 -5.45 -6.05 9.23
C LYS A 37 -5.99 -5.23 8.05
N ARG A 38 -6.64 -4.11 8.35
CA ARG A 38 -7.14 -3.17 7.33
C ARG A 38 -6.00 -2.26 6.87
N GLY A 39 -5.88 -2.05 5.58
CA GLY A 39 -4.87 -1.18 4.96
C GLY A 39 -4.26 -1.81 3.71
N ARG A 40 -3.40 -1.06 3.02
CA ARG A 40 -2.58 -1.60 1.92
C ARG A 40 -1.52 -2.53 2.53
N PRO A 41 -1.36 -3.77 2.02
CA PRO A 41 -0.25 -4.63 2.43
C PRO A 41 1.09 -3.89 2.28
N ILE A 42 2.00 -4.12 3.22
CA ILE A 42 3.37 -3.63 3.13
C ILE A 42 4.05 -4.41 2.00
N LYS A 43 4.75 -3.71 1.10
CA LYS A 43 5.54 -4.36 0.04
C LYS A 43 6.69 -5.17 0.65
N ASN A 44 6.95 -6.35 0.11
CA ASN A 44 8.11 -7.16 0.46
C ASN A 44 9.41 -6.40 0.17
N GLU A 45 10.50 -6.70 0.89
CA GLU A 45 11.78 -6.00 0.69
C GLU A 45 12.33 -6.18 -0.73
N GLU A 46 12.15 -7.36 -1.32
CA GLU A 46 12.50 -7.67 -2.70
C GLU A 46 11.72 -6.84 -3.74
N GLU A 47 10.58 -6.27 -3.35
CA GLU A 47 9.74 -5.41 -4.20
C GLU A 47 10.01 -3.91 -4.00
N LYS A 48 10.92 -3.56 -3.08
CA LYS A 48 11.26 -2.17 -2.78
C LYS A 48 12.36 -1.71 -3.73
N TYR A 49 12.04 -0.73 -4.56
CA TYR A 49 13.04 0.00 -5.32
C TYR A 49 13.85 0.91 -4.41
N GLU A 50 15.17 0.91 -4.59
CA GLU A 50 16.06 1.90 -4.00
C GLU A 50 16.11 3.17 -4.86
N ALA A 51 16.04 4.33 -4.22
CA ALA A 51 16.15 5.61 -4.90
C ALA A 51 17.61 5.93 -5.21
N ILE A 52 17.98 5.87 -6.49
CA ILE A 52 19.34 6.16 -6.97
C ILE A 52 19.35 7.33 -7.96
N SER A 53 20.48 8.02 -8.06
CA SER A 53 20.74 9.01 -9.11
C SER A 53 21.69 8.41 -10.15
N ILE A 54 21.19 8.18 -11.36
CA ILE A 54 21.97 7.66 -12.48
C ILE A 54 21.92 8.63 -13.65
N ARG A 55 23.06 8.83 -14.32
CA ARG A 55 23.12 9.60 -15.57
C ARG A 55 22.96 8.64 -16.74
N LEU A 56 21.87 8.80 -17.49
CA LEU A 56 21.61 8.04 -18.71
C LEU A 56 21.89 8.90 -19.94
N HIS A 57 22.39 8.27 -21.00
CA HIS A 57 22.53 8.95 -22.29
C HIS A 57 21.14 9.42 -22.80
N PRO A 58 20.99 10.64 -23.34
CA PRO A 58 19.69 11.17 -23.76
C PRO A 58 18.91 10.27 -24.72
N LYS A 59 19.61 9.59 -25.64
CA LYS A 59 19.00 8.60 -26.56
C LYS A 59 18.38 7.41 -25.83
N ALA A 60 19.04 6.89 -24.79
CA ALA A 60 18.52 5.78 -24.00
C ALA A 60 17.27 6.21 -23.23
N LEU A 61 17.26 7.43 -22.67
CA LEU A 61 16.09 7.97 -21.98
C LEU A 61 14.91 8.19 -22.94
N ALA A 62 15.17 8.70 -24.15
CA ALA A 62 14.13 8.88 -25.16
C ALA A 62 13.53 7.54 -25.59
N TRP A 63 14.37 6.53 -25.81
CA TRP A 63 13.92 5.17 -26.10
C TRP A 63 13.06 4.59 -24.97
N ALA A 64 13.53 4.67 -23.72
CA ALA A 64 12.80 4.13 -22.57
C ALA A 64 11.42 4.77 -22.40
N LYS A 65 11.29 6.09 -22.65
CA LYS A 65 10.01 6.80 -22.63
C LYS A 65 9.05 6.32 -23.72
N ALA A 66 9.56 6.15 -24.95
CA ALA A 66 8.75 5.68 -26.08
C ALA A 66 8.26 4.24 -25.84
N GLU A 67 9.12 3.38 -25.31
CA GLU A 67 8.76 1.98 -25.01
C GLU A 67 7.77 1.88 -23.85
N ALA A 68 7.96 2.67 -22.80
CA ALA A 68 7.05 2.77 -21.67
C ALA A 68 5.64 3.22 -22.10
N GLN A 69 5.55 4.18 -23.03
CA GLN A 69 4.27 4.64 -23.56
C GLN A 69 3.54 3.53 -24.33
N LYS A 70 4.24 2.72 -25.13
CA LYS A 70 3.64 1.59 -25.86
C LYS A 70 3.08 0.53 -24.92
N ARG A 71 3.76 0.29 -23.79
CA ARG A 71 3.41 -0.75 -22.80
C ARG A 71 2.46 -0.25 -21.71
N GLY A 72 2.24 1.07 -21.60
CA GLY A 72 1.42 1.66 -20.53
C GLY A 72 2.06 1.58 -19.14
N ILE A 73 3.39 1.50 -19.06
CA ILE A 73 4.15 1.40 -17.81
C ILE A 73 5.05 2.64 -17.60
N GLY A 74 5.71 2.76 -16.46
CA GLY A 74 6.68 3.82 -16.20
C GLY A 74 8.01 3.58 -16.93
N TYR A 75 8.68 4.64 -17.39
CA TYR A 75 9.99 4.52 -18.05
C TYR A 75 11.07 3.98 -17.11
N GLN A 76 10.94 4.19 -15.79
CA GLN A 76 11.84 3.59 -14.80
C GLN A 76 11.70 2.06 -14.77
N THR A 77 10.49 1.53 -14.97
CA THR A 77 10.24 0.09 -15.04
C THR A 77 10.96 -0.51 -16.24
N VAL A 78 10.86 0.12 -17.41
CA VAL A 78 11.60 -0.32 -18.62
C VAL A 78 13.11 -0.32 -18.37
N ILE A 79 13.65 0.72 -17.73
CA ILE A 79 15.08 0.79 -17.40
C ILE A 79 15.47 -0.36 -16.48
N ASN A 80 14.68 -0.63 -15.43
CA ASN A 80 14.98 -1.70 -14.48
C ASN A 80 14.89 -3.08 -15.12
N GLU A 81 13.87 -3.36 -15.95
CA GLU A 81 13.74 -4.63 -16.68
C GLU A 81 14.99 -4.90 -17.53
N VAL A 82 15.43 -3.91 -18.31
CA VAL A 82 16.63 -4.03 -19.17
C VAL A 82 17.90 -4.23 -18.34
N LEU A 83 18.04 -3.54 -17.21
CA LEU A 83 19.20 -3.72 -16.33
C LEU A 83 19.20 -5.11 -15.67
N LEU A 84 18.03 -5.63 -15.28
CA LEU A 84 17.88 -6.97 -14.72
C LEU A 84 18.23 -8.06 -15.73
N GLU A 85 17.88 -7.88 -17.02
CA GLU A 85 18.27 -8.79 -18.10
C GLU A 85 19.80 -8.92 -18.29
N GLN A 86 20.60 -7.94 -17.83
CA GLN A 86 22.07 -8.01 -17.93
C GLN A 86 22.72 -8.75 -16.75
N ILE A 87 21.99 -8.95 -15.66
CA ILE A 87 22.49 -9.54 -14.41
C ILE A 87 21.86 -10.93 -14.18
N SER A 88 20.76 -11.25 -14.88
CA SER A 88 20.10 -12.56 -14.90
C SER A 88 20.83 -13.53 -15.83
#